data_AF-A0A5N5U9Q7-F1
#
_entry.id   AF-A0A5N5U9Q7-F1
#
_cell.length_a   1.000
_cell.length_b   1.000
_cell.length_c   1.000
_cell.angle_alpha   90.00
_cell.angle_beta   90.00
_cell.angle_gamma   90.00
#
_symmetry.space_group_name_H-M   'P 1'
#
loop_
_entity.id
_entity.type
_entity.pdbx_description
1 polymer ?
#
loop_
_entity_poly.entity_id
_entity_poly.type
_entity_poly.pdbx_seq_one_letter_code
_entity_poly.pdbx_strand_id
1 'polypeptide(L)'
;MNTAPVREHLLGERREWVQTAIDCADAVASGWGGATTTDSETVVSPYRTTLDRAGVLANAPAVLRECVEAAGERLSANPVAAPPYVVVTSEGLLLRATLDERLLVRVRVFGLADGTYERVNESPAETVAVELA
;
A
#
# COMPACT_ATOMS: atom_id res chain seq x y z
N MET A 1 -5.70 -11.37 -16.63
CA MET A 1 -5.89 -9.88 -16.69
C MET A 1 -4.56 -9.17 -16.97
N ASN A 2 -4.53 -7.96 -17.56
CA ASN A 2 -3.27 -7.18 -17.74
C ASN A 2 -3.06 -6.21 -16.55
N THR A 3 -1.96 -6.34 -15.81
CA THR A 3 -1.66 -5.52 -14.62
C THR A 3 -0.82 -4.28 -14.91
N ALA A 4 -0.24 -4.16 -16.11
CA ALA A 4 0.62 -3.01 -16.45
C ALA A 4 -0.12 -1.66 -16.37
N PRO A 5 -1.36 -1.51 -16.89
CA PRO A 5 -2.11 -0.26 -16.79
C PRO A 5 -2.41 0.15 -15.34
N VAL A 6 -2.56 -0.82 -14.43
CA VAL A 6 -2.77 -0.56 -13.00
C VAL A 6 -1.54 0.12 -12.40
N ARG A 7 -0.36 -0.41 -12.71
CA ARG A 7 0.90 0.16 -12.24
C ARG A 7 1.14 1.54 -12.85
N GLU A 8 0.84 1.72 -14.14
CA GLU A 8 0.94 3.02 -14.82
C GLU A 8 0.01 4.07 -14.17
N HIS A 9 -1.24 3.70 -13.87
CA HIS A 9 -2.21 4.56 -13.17
C HIS A 9 -1.69 5.02 -11.81
N LEU A 10 -1.14 4.10 -11.02
CA LEU A 10 -0.59 4.40 -9.70
C LEU A 10 0.63 5.33 -9.74
N LEU A 11 1.47 5.19 -10.77
CA LEU A 11 2.70 5.99 -10.92
C LEU A 11 2.48 7.32 -11.66
N GLY A 12 1.36 7.45 -12.36
CA GLY A 12 0.89 8.66 -13.02
C GLY A 12 -0.15 9.38 -12.16
N GLU A 13 -1.43 9.05 -12.37
CA GLU A 13 -2.58 9.77 -11.79
C GLU A 13 -2.66 9.70 -10.26
N ARG A 14 -2.21 8.61 -9.66
CA ARG A 14 -2.22 8.41 -8.19
C ARG A 14 -0.85 8.50 -7.54
N ARG A 15 0.12 9.11 -8.23
CA ARG A 15 1.49 9.25 -7.72
C ARG A 15 1.57 9.93 -6.36
N GLU A 16 0.83 11.01 -6.15
CA GLU A 16 0.81 11.73 -4.87
C GLU A 16 0.21 10.90 -3.73
N TRP A 17 -0.79 10.07 -4.01
CA TRP A 17 -1.35 9.16 -3.02
C TRP A 17 -0.32 8.10 -2.60
N VAL A 18 0.44 7.54 -3.56
CA VAL A 18 1.56 6.64 -3.28
C VAL A 18 2.66 7.35 -2.48
N GLN A 19 3.02 8.58 -2.88
CA GLN A 19 4.03 9.37 -2.17
C GLN A 19 3.60 9.67 -0.73
N THR A 20 2.33 9.99 -0.50
CA THR A 20 1.82 10.21 0.87
C THR A 20 1.95 8.94 1.73
N ALA A 21 1.72 7.76 1.15
CA ALA A 21 1.93 6.49 1.84
C ALA A 21 3.41 6.20 2.15
N ILE A 22 4.33 6.69 1.31
CA ILE A 22 5.78 6.67 1.53
C ILE A 22 6.17 7.61 2.67
N ASP A 23 5.72 8.86 2.63
CA ASP A 23 6.02 9.88 3.64
C ASP A 23 5.51 9.44 5.03
N CYS A 24 4.36 8.75 5.07
CA CYS A 24 3.83 8.14 6.30
C CYS A 24 4.77 7.07 6.87
N ALA A 25 5.48 6.33 6.03
CA ALA A 25 6.45 5.32 6.44
C ALA A 25 7.75 5.96 6.93
N ASP A 26 8.19 7.04 6.27
CA ASP A 26 9.34 7.85 6.71
C ASP A 26 9.09 8.46 8.09
N ALA A 27 7.88 8.98 8.32
CA ALA A 27 7.48 9.49 9.63
C ALA A 27 7.54 8.41 10.73
N VAL A 28 7.15 7.17 10.43
CA VAL A 28 7.25 6.03 11.37
C VAL A 28 8.72 5.68 11.64
N ALA A 29 9.52 5.52 10.59
CA ALA A 29 10.93 5.17 10.71
C ALA A 29 11.74 6.24 11.46
N SER A 30 11.39 7.52 11.31
CA SER A 30 12.01 8.62 12.06
C SER A 30 11.83 8.53 13.58
N GLY A 31 10.83 7.77 14.04
CA GLY A 31 10.56 7.52 15.45
C GLY A 31 11.34 6.34 16.03
N TRP A 32 12.07 5.58 15.22
CA TRP A 32 12.88 4.46 15.70
C TRP A 32 14.17 4.94 16.37
N GLY A 33 14.71 4.14 17.30
CA GLY A 33 15.98 4.41 17.96
C GLY A 33 17.23 4.22 17.09
N GLY A 34 17.05 3.92 15.81
CA GLY A 34 18.09 3.62 14.82
C GLY A 34 17.48 3.39 13.44
N ALA A 35 18.29 2.88 12.50
CA ALA A 35 17.84 2.61 11.13
C ALA A 35 16.82 1.46 11.01
N THR A 36 16.73 0.62 12.03
CA THR A 36 15.91 -0.59 12.07
C THR A 36 15.19 -0.74 13.41
N THR A 37 14.18 -1.61 13.46
CA THR A 37 13.49 -2.02 14.69
C THR A 37 13.18 -3.51 14.66
N THR A 38 13.17 -4.19 15.81
CA THR A 38 12.71 -5.58 15.93
C THR A 38 11.27 -5.68 16.45
N ASP A 39 10.66 -4.54 16.81
CA ASP A 39 9.32 -4.48 17.37
C ASP A 39 8.28 -4.17 16.29
N SER A 40 7.50 -5.18 15.89
CA SER A 40 6.43 -5.04 14.91
C SER A 40 5.32 -4.06 15.33
N GLU A 41 5.10 -3.86 16.64
CA GLU A 41 4.10 -2.91 17.14
C GLU A 41 4.50 -1.47 16.84
N THR A 42 5.81 -1.20 16.71
CA THR A 42 6.36 0.10 16.28
C THR A 42 6.29 0.34 14.77
N VAL A 43 5.82 -0.66 14.00
CA VAL A 43 5.66 -0.57 12.54
C VAL A 43 4.18 -0.46 12.17
N VAL A 44 3.40 -1.52 12.41
CA VAL A 44 2.04 -1.65 11.83
C VAL A 44 1.07 -0.62 12.41
N SER A 45 1.01 -0.50 13.74
CA SER A 45 0.06 0.39 14.40
C SER A 45 0.38 1.88 14.15
N PRO A 46 1.65 2.34 14.26
CA PRO A 46 2.05 3.68 13.85
C PRO A 46 1.77 3.96 12.37
N TYR A 47 2.12 3.03 11.48
CA TYR A 47 1.92 3.23 10.05
C TYR A 47 0.44 3.33 9.68
N ARG A 48 -0.40 2.45 10.24
CA ARG A 48 -1.86 2.57 10.08
C ARG A 48 -2.37 3.93 10.55
N THR A 49 -1.87 4.41 11.69
CA THR A 49 -2.30 5.68 12.28
C THR A 49 -1.86 6.88 11.43
N THR A 50 -0.65 6.87 10.87
CA THR A 50 -0.18 7.95 9.99
C THR A 50 -0.93 7.96 8.67
N LEU A 51 -1.17 6.79 8.06
CA LEU A 51 -1.99 6.65 6.85
C LEU A 51 -3.42 7.16 7.03
N ASP A 52 -4.04 6.86 8.18
CA ASP A 52 -5.40 7.31 8.50
C ASP A 52 -5.46 8.84 8.63
N ARG A 53 -4.53 9.43 9.38
CA ARG A 53 -4.43 10.89 9.55
C ARG A 53 -4.16 11.62 8.24
N ALA A 54 -3.36 11.03 7.35
CA ALA A 54 -3.06 11.58 6.03
C ALA A 54 -4.20 11.35 5.01
N GLY A 55 -5.28 10.66 5.38
CA GLY A 55 -6.41 10.37 4.49
C GLY A 55 -6.11 9.28 3.45
N VAL A 56 -4.97 8.59 3.52
CA VAL A 56 -4.60 7.52 2.58
C VAL A 56 -5.60 6.38 2.68
N LEU A 57 -5.95 5.95 3.90
CA LEU A 57 -6.91 4.86 4.11
C LEU A 57 -8.32 5.23 3.65
N ALA A 58 -8.75 6.47 3.89
CA ALA A 58 -10.06 6.97 3.45
C ALA A 58 -10.20 6.97 1.91
N ASN A 59 -9.10 7.28 1.20
CA ASN A 59 -9.06 7.30 -0.27
C ASN A 59 -8.81 5.91 -0.90
N ALA A 60 -8.27 4.95 -0.14
CA ALA A 60 -7.89 3.63 -0.65
C ALA A 60 -9.02 2.87 -1.40
N PRO A 61 -10.31 2.92 -1.00
CA PRO A 61 -11.38 2.28 -1.77
C PRO A 61 -11.59 2.89 -3.15
N ALA A 62 -11.44 4.21 -3.30
CA ALA A 62 -11.53 4.87 -4.61
C ALA A 62 -10.34 4.49 -5.50
N VAL A 63 -9.13 4.52 -4.94
CA VAL A 63 -7.91 4.09 -5.63
C VAL A 63 -8.01 2.63 -6.09
N LEU A 64 -8.54 1.73 -5.26
CA LEU A 64 -8.76 0.33 -5.64
C LEU A 64 -9.75 0.21 -6.81
N ARG A 65 -10.83 1.00 -6.83
CA ARG A 65 -11.78 1.01 -7.94
C ARG A 65 -11.10 1.43 -9.25
N GLU A 66 -10.33 2.50 -9.21
CA GLU A 66 -9.59 2.99 -10.37
C GLU A 66 -8.53 2.00 -10.85
N CYS A 67 -7.85 1.31 -9.93
CA CYS A 67 -6.93 0.22 -10.29
C CYS A 67 -7.65 -0.89 -11.08
N VAL A 68 -8.86 -1.26 -10.64
CA VAL A 68 -9.67 -2.28 -11.33
C VAL A 68 -10.17 -1.76 -12.68
N GLU A 69 -10.58 -0.50 -12.77
CA GLU A 69 -10.99 0.14 -14.03
C GLU A 69 -9.83 0.25 -15.03
N ALA A 70 -8.62 0.61 -14.57
CA ALA A 70 -7.41 0.63 -15.39
C ALA A 70 -7.07 -0.75 -15.94
N ALA A 71 -7.36 -1.82 -15.19
CA ALA A 71 -7.22 -3.19 -15.66
C ALA A 71 -8.30 -3.62 -16.68
N GLY A 72 -9.28 -2.76 -16.97
CA GLY A 72 -10.43 -3.04 -17.84
C GLY A 72 -11.56 -3.82 -17.15
N GLU A 73 -11.50 -3.93 -15.82
CA GLU A 73 -12.40 -4.76 -15.02
C GLU A 73 -13.38 -3.90 -14.21
N ARG A 74 -14.33 -4.56 -13.53
CA ARG A 74 -15.28 -3.90 -12.61
C ARG A 74 -15.44 -4.69 -11.33
N LEU A 75 -15.48 -3.97 -10.21
CA LEU A 75 -15.78 -4.56 -8.92
C LEU A 75 -17.26 -4.98 -8.83
N SER A 76 -17.51 -6.15 -8.27
CA SER A 76 -18.87 -6.65 -7.99
C SER A 76 -19.54 -5.96 -6.79
N ALA A 77 -18.75 -5.31 -5.93
CA ALA A 77 -19.20 -4.61 -4.74
C ALA A 77 -18.39 -3.33 -4.51
N ASN A 78 -18.97 -2.38 -3.77
CA ASN A 78 -18.25 -1.18 -3.36
C ASN A 78 -17.23 -1.50 -2.26
N PRO A 79 -15.94 -1.24 -2.48
CA PRO A 79 -14.92 -1.49 -1.47
C PRO A 79 -15.06 -0.49 -0.32
N VAL A 80 -14.61 -0.91 0.86
CA VAL A 80 -14.55 -0.08 2.08
C VAL A 80 -13.11 -0.01 2.57
N ALA A 81 -12.78 0.99 3.41
CA ALA A 81 -11.45 1.21 3.97
C ALA A 81 -11.10 0.21 5.09
N ALA A 82 -11.32 -1.08 4.83
CA ALA A 82 -11.12 -2.17 5.78
C ALA A 82 -10.88 -3.49 5.03
N PRO A 83 -10.42 -4.54 5.73
CA PRO A 83 -10.38 -5.88 5.17
C PRO A 83 -11.77 -6.31 4.65
N PRO A 84 -11.83 -7.05 3.54
CA PRO A 84 -10.70 -7.63 2.81
C PRO A 84 -10.02 -6.68 1.81
N TYR A 85 -10.55 -5.48 1.58
CA TYR A 85 -10.14 -4.60 0.48
C TYR A 85 -8.88 -3.81 0.77
N VAL A 86 -8.73 -3.36 2.02
CA VAL A 86 -7.61 -2.50 2.47
C VAL A 86 -7.01 -3.13 3.72
N VAL A 87 -5.73 -3.48 3.65
CA VAL A 87 -4.99 -4.12 4.73
C VAL A 87 -3.67 -3.41 4.92
N VAL A 88 -3.36 -2.99 6.15
CA VAL A 88 -2.03 -2.53 6.54
C VAL A 88 -1.30 -3.72 7.13
N THR A 89 -0.12 -4.03 6.60
CA THR A 89 0.75 -5.14 7.04
C THR A 89 2.05 -4.58 7.60
N SER A 90 2.92 -5.47 8.09
CA SER A 90 4.27 -5.10 8.52
C SER A 90 5.22 -4.72 7.38
N GLU A 91 4.81 -4.94 6.12
CA GLU A 91 5.58 -4.56 4.93
C GLU A 91 5.03 -3.30 4.23
N GLY A 92 3.80 -2.88 4.56
CA GLY A 92 3.18 -1.69 4.00
C GLY A 92 1.68 -1.80 3.78
N LEU A 93 1.17 -1.13 2.74
CA LEU A 93 -0.25 -1.09 2.41
C LEU A 93 -0.58 -2.09 1.29
N LEU A 94 -1.64 -2.87 1.49
CA LEU A 94 -2.18 -3.81 0.51
C LEU A 94 -3.62 -3.45 0.17
N LEU A 95 -3.88 -3.24 -1.12
CA LEU A 95 -5.22 -3.21 -1.69
C LEU A 95 -5.51 -4.53 -2.40
N ARG A 96 -6.74 -5.03 -2.25
CA ARG A 96 -7.14 -6.33 -2.77
C ARG A 96 -8.53 -6.27 -3.40
N ALA A 97 -8.64 -6.71 -4.64
CA ALA A 97 -9.91 -6.95 -5.32
C ALA A 97 -10.05 -8.43 -5.68
N THR A 98 -11.26 -8.96 -5.54
CA THR A 98 -11.60 -10.31 -6.02
C THR A 98 -12.36 -10.15 -7.33
N LEU A 99 -11.70 -10.51 -8.43
CA LEU A 99 -12.25 -10.56 -9.79
C LEU A 99 -12.26 -12.04 -10.21
N ASP A 100 -12.09 -12.34 -11.50
CA ASP A 100 -11.83 -13.71 -11.97
C ASP A 100 -10.51 -14.26 -11.38
N GLU A 101 -9.50 -13.40 -11.29
CA GLU A 101 -8.26 -13.60 -10.52
C GLU A 101 -8.18 -12.54 -9.41
N ARG A 102 -7.42 -12.79 -8.33
CA ARG A 102 -7.27 -11.79 -7.27
C ARG A 102 -6.23 -10.75 -7.67
N LEU A 103 -6.65 -9.50 -7.80
CA LEU A 103 -5.74 -8.36 -7.94
C LEU A 103 -5.15 -7.99 -6.57
N LEU A 104 -3.83 -7.94 -6.48
CA LEU A 104 -3.08 -7.44 -5.34
C LEU A 104 -2.27 -6.20 -5.74
N VAL A 105 -2.54 -5.07 -5.11
CA VAL A 105 -1.74 -3.84 -5.25
C VAL A 105 -1.05 -3.57 -3.93
N ARG A 106 0.29 -3.54 -3.95
CA ARG A 106 1.12 -3.34 -2.75
C ARG A 106 1.89 -2.04 -2.86
N VAL A 107 1.91 -1.28 -1.78
CA VAL A 107 2.88 -0.20 -1.53
C VAL A 107 3.83 -0.73 -0.46
N ARG A 108 4.97 -1.29 -0.88
CA ARG A 108 5.95 -1.94 -0.02
C ARG A 108 6.99 -0.93 0.45
N VAL A 109 6.88 -0.53 1.71
CA VAL A 109 7.69 0.53 2.32
C VAL A 109 8.52 0.03 3.51
N PHE A 110 8.27 -1.18 3.98
CA PHE A 110 9.06 -1.85 5.00
C PHE A 110 9.52 -3.22 4.52
N GLY A 111 10.75 -3.57 4.86
CA GLY A 111 11.32 -4.91 4.69
C GLY A 111 11.37 -5.63 6.03
N LEU A 112 11.33 -6.97 6.01
CA LEU A 112 11.57 -7.82 7.16
C LEU A 112 12.64 -8.84 6.81
N ALA A 113 13.82 -8.72 7.42
CA ALA A 113 14.94 -9.65 7.26
C ALA A 113 15.44 -10.05 8.65
N ASP A 114 15.58 -11.37 8.90
CA ASP A 114 16.11 -11.92 10.15
C ASP A 114 15.44 -11.34 11.43
N GLY A 115 14.12 -11.15 11.39
CA GLY A 115 13.34 -10.60 12.51
C GLY A 115 13.51 -9.10 12.73
N THR A 116 14.18 -8.41 11.81
CA THR A 116 14.44 -6.97 11.85
C THR A 116 13.68 -6.27 10.74
N TYR A 117 12.93 -5.24 11.11
CA TYR A 117 12.26 -4.33 10.20
C TYR A 117 13.17 -3.19 9.80
N GLU A 118 13.13 -2.86 8.52
CA GLU A 118 13.82 -1.72 7.93
C GLU A 118 12.89 -0.92 7.03
N ARG A 119 13.16 0.37 6.89
CA ARG A 119 12.50 1.23 5.90
C ARG A 119 13.15 0.97 4.53
N VAL A 120 12.36 0.61 3.51
CA VAL A 120 12.85 0.23 2.17
C VAL A 120 12.02 0.86 1.06
N ASN A 121 12.62 1.09 -0.11
CA ASN A 121 11.96 1.70 -1.28
C ASN A 121 11.47 3.13 -0.98
N GLU A 122 12.18 4.11 -1.53
CA GLU A 122 11.93 5.52 -1.24
C GLU A 122 11.16 6.21 -2.37
N SER A 123 11.09 5.58 -3.55
CA SER A 123 10.34 6.11 -4.68
C SER A 123 9.02 5.37 -4.92
N PRO A 124 8.01 6.04 -5.51
CA PRO A 124 6.77 5.39 -5.95
C PRO A 124 7.00 4.17 -6.86
N ALA A 125 8.00 4.24 -7.75
CA ALA A 125 8.27 3.18 -8.72
C ALA A 125 8.80 1.89 -8.05
N GLU A 126 9.61 2.03 -7.00
CA GLU A 126 10.18 0.89 -6.25
C GLU A 126 9.17 0.29 -5.27
N THR A 127 8.27 1.10 -4.71
CA THR A 127 7.30 0.67 -3.70
C THR A 127 6.09 -0.04 -4.30
N VAL A 128 5.65 0.34 -5.51
CA VAL A 128 4.43 -0.19 -6.12
C VAL A 128 4.68 -1.53 -6.84
N ALA A 129 4.04 -2.58 -6.33
CA ALA A 129 3.95 -3.89 -6.97
C ALA A 129 2.48 -4.25 -7.26
N VAL A 130 2.20 -4.78 -8.45
CA VAL A 130 0.86 -5.23 -8.87
C VAL A 130 0.96 -6.67 -9.36
N GLU A 131 0.18 -7.55 -8.75
CA GLU A 131 0.25 -9.00 -8.96
C GLU A 131 -1.17 -9.61 -9.09
N LEU A 132 -1.26 -10.75 -9.77
CA LEU A 132 -2.44 -11.61 -9.79
C LEU A 132 -2.17 -12.84 -8.92
N ALA A 133 -3.19 -13.29 -8.19
CA ALA A 133 -3.13 -14.44 -7.29
C ALA A 133 -4.38 -15.33 -7.39
#